data_AF-A0A521WSU8-F1
#
_entry.id   AF-A0A521WSU8-F1
#
_cell.length_a   1.000
_cell.length_b   1.000
_cell.length_c   1.000
_cell.angle_alpha   90.00
_cell.angle_beta   90.00
_cell.angle_gamma   90.00
#
_symmetry.space_group_name_H-M   'P 1'
#
loop_
_entity.id
_entity.type
_entity.pdbx_description
1 polymer ?
#
loop_
_entity_poly.entity_id
_entity_poly.type
_entity_poly.pdbx_seq_one_letter_code
_entity_poly.pdbx_strand_id
1 'polypeptide(L)'
;MYLSPEAKRLLDDVRRAHERLMAHFHAGDAHRRAFRAVYEALESALGDLGDDQLVRSPDGEWSPAEVMVHLAEHDQRLEEAARRGIEHMIEHGLDHARGLWLLRSPERAAAASDPTSPG
;
A
#
# COMPACT_ATOMS: atom_id res chain seq x y z
N MET A 1 13.36 -7.32 -10.03
CA MET A 1 12.58 -7.22 -8.80
C MET A 1 12.03 -8.59 -8.49
N TYR A 2 12.36 -9.12 -7.32
CA TYR A 2 11.80 -10.37 -6.82
C TYR A 2 10.74 -10.04 -5.76
N LEU A 3 9.60 -10.75 -5.79
CA LEU A 3 8.64 -10.73 -4.69
C LEU A 3 8.68 -12.09 -4.01
N SER A 4 8.77 -12.08 -2.68
CA SER A 4 8.57 -13.30 -1.92
C SER A 4 7.15 -13.85 -2.11
N PRO A 5 6.92 -15.15 -1.83
CA PRO A 5 5.59 -15.74 -1.92
C PRO A 5 4.55 -14.99 -1.09
N GLU A 6 4.92 -14.53 0.10
CA GLU A 6 4.03 -13.80 0.99
C GLU A 6 3.75 -12.38 0.49
N ALA A 7 4.78 -11.64 0.04
CA ALA A 7 4.59 -10.33 -0.59
C ALA A 7 3.62 -10.41 -1.78
N LYS A 8 3.77 -11.44 -2.62
CA LYS A 8 2.88 -11.67 -3.76
C LYS A 8 1.45 -11.94 -3.31
N ARG A 9 1.26 -12.77 -2.28
CA ARG A 9 -0.07 -13.08 -1.72
C ARG A 9 -0.77 -11.81 -1.21
N LEU A 10 -0.05 -10.99 -0.43
CA LEU A 10 -0.55 -9.73 0.13
C LEU A 10 -0.92 -8.71 -0.97
N LEU A 11 -0.05 -8.57 -1.98
CA LEU A 11 -0.30 -7.69 -3.11
C LEU A 11 -1.51 -8.15 -3.95
N ASP A 12 -1.70 -9.46 -4.08
CA ASP A 12 -2.88 -10.04 -4.72
C ASP A 12 -4.18 -9.79 -3.95
N ASP A 13 -4.14 -9.77 -2.61
CA ASP A 13 -5.29 -9.41 -1.78
C ASP A 13 -5.72 -7.95 -2.02
N VAL A 14 -4.77 -7.02 -2.02
CA VAL A 14 -5.03 -5.60 -2.33
C VAL A 14 -5.58 -5.43 -3.75
N ARG A 15 -4.98 -6.12 -4.74
CA ARG A 15 -5.47 -6.08 -6.12
C ARG A 15 -6.92 -6.52 -6.24
N ARG A 16 -7.30 -7.62 -5.59
CA ARG A 16 -8.70 -8.10 -5.56
C ARG A 16 -9.63 -7.07 -4.92
N ALA A 17 -9.20 -6.39 -3.86
CA ALA A 17 -9.97 -5.31 -3.25
C ALA A 17 -10.19 -4.14 -4.22
N HIS A 18 -9.13 -3.66 -4.86
CA HIS A 18 -9.21 -2.60 -5.87
C HIS A 18 -10.10 -3.00 -7.06
N GLU A 19 -10.01 -4.23 -7.56
CA GLU A 19 -10.86 -4.74 -8.63
C GLU A 19 -12.35 -4.69 -8.26
N ARG A 20 -12.68 -5.05 -7.02
CA ARG A 20 -14.05 -4.97 -6.50
C ARG A 20 -14.53 -3.52 -6.38
N LEU A 21 -13.68 -2.60 -5.90
CA LEU A 21 -14.00 -1.16 -5.87
C LEU A 21 -14.26 -0.63 -7.27
N MET A 22 -13.35 -0.90 -8.21
CA MET A 22 -13.49 -0.46 -9.60
C MET A 22 -14.76 -1.00 -10.27
N ALA A 23 -15.14 -2.24 -9.98
CA ALA A 23 -16.39 -2.82 -10.46
C ALA A 23 -17.62 -2.14 -9.83
N HIS A 24 -17.62 -1.95 -8.51
CA HIS A 24 -18.75 -1.37 -7.77
C HIS A 24 -19.05 0.07 -8.19
N PHE A 25 -18.02 0.90 -8.34
CA PHE A 25 -18.16 2.31 -8.71
C PHE A 25 -18.17 2.57 -10.21
N HIS A 26 -18.15 1.52 -11.04
CA HIS A 26 -18.04 1.64 -12.50
C HIS A 26 -16.87 2.54 -12.92
N ALA A 27 -15.69 2.32 -12.32
CA ALA A 27 -14.52 3.15 -12.47
C ALA A 27 -14.14 3.41 -13.94
N GLY A 28 -13.92 4.69 -14.26
CA GLY A 28 -13.43 5.12 -15.56
C GLY A 28 -11.92 4.92 -15.72
N ASP A 29 -11.39 5.26 -16.89
CA ASP A 29 -9.98 5.03 -17.21
C ASP A 29 -9.01 5.76 -16.28
N ALA A 30 -9.38 6.95 -15.80
CA ALA A 30 -8.58 7.72 -14.87
C ALA A 30 -8.38 6.97 -13.54
N HIS A 31 -9.46 6.49 -12.94
CA HIS A 31 -9.41 5.70 -11.70
C HIS A 31 -8.65 4.38 -11.90
N ARG A 32 -8.86 3.70 -13.04
CA ARG A 32 -8.13 2.44 -13.36
C ARG A 32 -6.63 2.67 -13.48
N ARG A 33 -6.20 3.80 -14.06
CA ARG A 33 -4.77 4.17 -14.09
C ARG A 33 -4.26 4.50 -12.70
N ALA A 34 -5.05 5.17 -11.87
CA ALA A 34 -4.66 5.52 -10.52
C ALA A 34 -4.49 4.27 -9.62
N PHE A 35 -5.43 3.33 -9.63
CA PHE A 35 -5.27 2.06 -8.89
C PHE A 35 -4.10 1.21 -9.39
N ARG A 36 -3.78 1.29 -10.69
CA ARG A 36 -2.58 0.65 -11.22
C ARG A 36 -1.31 1.30 -10.67
N ALA A 37 -1.27 2.62 -10.59
CA ALA A 37 -0.14 3.33 -9.97
C ALA A 37 0.01 2.97 -8.48
N VAL A 38 -1.10 2.82 -7.75
CA VAL A 38 -1.09 2.30 -6.37
C VAL A 38 -0.47 0.90 -6.33
N TYR A 39 -0.94 -0.01 -7.19
CA TYR A 39 -0.41 -1.38 -7.26
C TYR A 39 1.09 -1.42 -7.56
N GLU A 40 1.54 -0.69 -8.57
CA GLU A 40 2.95 -0.62 -8.99
C GLU A 40 3.83 0.00 -7.89
N ALA A 41 3.32 0.98 -7.14
CA ALA A 41 4.01 1.57 -6.01
C ALA A 41 4.14 0.59 -4.84
N LEU A 42 3.08 -0.15 -4.50
CA LEU A 42 3.10 -1.21 -3.49
C LEU A 42 4.04 -2.35 -3.89
N GLU A 43 3.96 -2.83 -5.13
CA GLU A 43 4.86 -3.84 -5.68
C GLU A 43 6.32 -3.40 -5.53
N SER A 44 6.59 -2.17 -5.94
CA SER A 44 7.93 -1.59 -5.83
C SER A 44 8.38 -1.50 -4.38
N ALA A 45 7.49 -1.15 -3.44
CA ALA A 45 7.78 -1.05 -2.02
C ALA A 45 7.99 -2.42 -1.34
N LEU A 46 7.40 -3.48 -1.86
CA LEU A 46 7.59 -4.85 -1.36
C LEU A 46 8.75 -5.58 -2.05
N GLY A 47 9.22 -5.05 -3.20
CA GLY A 47 10.29 -5.63 -3.98
C GLY A 47 11.52 -5.97 -3.13
N ASP A 48 12.09 -7.14 -3.38
CA ASP A 48 13.33 -7.63 -2.77
C ASP A 48 13.31 -7.73 -1.22
N LEU A 49 12.15 -7.55 -0.58
CA LEU A 49 11.96 -7.87 0.84
C LEU A 49 11.80 -9.38 1.02
N GLY A 50 12.53 -9.94 1.99
CA GLY A 50 12.32 -11.29 2.48
C GLY A 50 11.07 -11.42 3.37
N ASP A 51 10.54 -12.63 3.52
CA ASP A 51 9.36 -12.90 4.37
C ASP A 51 9.60 -12.50 5.84
N ASP A 52 10.84 -12.65 6.32
CA ASP A 52 11.26 -12.22 7.64
C ASP A 52 11.22 -10.69 7.82
N GLN A 53 11.52 -9.94 6.76
CA GLN A 53 11.45 -8.48 6.75
C GLN A 53 9.99 -7.99 6.66
N LEU A 54 9.11 -8.72 5.97
CA LEU A 54 7.69 -8.35 5.85
C LEU A 54 6.95 -8.38 7.19
N VAL A 55 7.29 -9.32 8.07
CA VAL A 55 6.63 -9.50 9.37
C VAL A 55 7.32 -8.72 10.49
N ARG A 56 8.47 -8.10 10.20
CA ARG A 56 9.20 -7.33 11.20
C ARG A 56 8.56 -5.96 11.38
N SER A 57 8.14 -5.70 12.62
CA SER A 57 7.72 -4.38 13.07
C SER A 57 8.95 -3.59 13.54
N PRO A 58 9.33 -2.49 12.85
CA PRO A 58 10.27 -1.55 13.42
C PRO A 58 9.58 -0.76 14.55
N ASP A 59 10.23 -0.73 15.71
CA ASP A 59 9.89 0.16 16.83
C ASP A 59 8.44 0.09 17.36
N GLY A 60 7.76 -1.04 17.18
CA GLY A 60 6.40 -1.26 17.67
C GLY A 60 5.31 -0.68 16.76
N GLU A 61 5.68 -0.16 15.58
CA GLU A 61 4.75 0.23 14.52
C GLU A 61 4.27 -0.99 13.72
N TRP A 62 3.32 -0.80 12.80
CA TRP A 62 2.87 -1.91 11.96
C TRP A 62 3.99 -2.40 11.02
N SER A 63 4.15 -3.71 10.94
CA SER A 63 5.00 -4.36 9.94
C SER A 63 4.46 -4.14 8.52
N PRO A 64 5.30 -4.27 7.48
CA PRO A 64 4.85 -4.20 6.09
C PRO A 64 3.67 -5.14 5.78
N ALA A 65 3.67 -6.35 6.34
CA ALA A 65 2.57 -7.29 6.18
C ALA A 65 1.26 -6.78 6.81
N GLU A 66 1.32 -6.23 8.03
CA GLU A 66 0.14 -5.66 8.70
C GLU A 66 -0.43 -4.47 7.95
N VAL A 67 0.42 -3.60 7.40
CA VAL A 67 -0.01 -2.49 6.54
C VAL A 67 -0.75 -3.00 5.30
N MET A 68 -0.22 -4.03 4.63
CA MET A 68 -0.86 -4.61 3.43
C MET A 68 -2.20 -5.29 3.75
N VAL A 69 -2.29 -6.01 4.87
CA VAL A 69 -3.53 -6.62 5.35
C VAL A 69 -4.56 -5.53 5.67
N HIS A 70 -4.15 -4.50 6.42
CA HIS A 70 -5.01 -3.38 6.77
C HIS A 70 -5.58 -2.68 5.52
N LEU A 71 -4.72 -2.40 4.53
CA LEU A 71 -5.14 -1.78 3.28
C LEU A 71 -6.16 -2.66 2.54
N ALA A 72 -5.87 -3.96 2.39
CA ALA A 72 -6.80 -4.88 1.73
C ALA A 72 -8.16 -4.96 2.46
N GLU A 73 -8.15 -5.02 3.80
CA GLU A 73 -9.38 -5.05 4.59
C GLU A 73 -10.17 -3.75 4.50
N HIS A 74 -9.49 -2.61 4.55
CA HIS A 74 -10.10 -1.29 4.39
C HIS A 74 -10.78 -1.18 3.02
N ASP A 75 -10.07 -1.57 1.96
CA ASP A 75 -10.53 -1.41 0.58
C ASP A 75 -11.64 -2.40 0.18
N GLN A 76 -11.84 -3.45 0.98
CA GLN A 76 -13.00 -4.35 0.84
C GLN A 76 -14.29 -3.77 1.43
N ARG A 77 -14.23 -2.72 2.26
CA ARG A 77 -15.40 -2.12 2.92
C ARG A 77 -16.10 -1.14 1.98
N LEU A 78 -16.96 -1.68 1.11
CA LEU A 78 -17.69 -0.87 0.12
C LEU A 78 -18.54 0.25 0.74
N GLU A 79 -19.06 0.07 1.96
CA GLU A 79 -19.80 1.11 2.69
C GLU A 79 -18.92 2.33 3.00
N GLU A 80 -17.67 2.09 3.41
CA GLU A 80 -16.71 3.15 3.69
C GLU A 80 -16.30 3.86 2.39
N ALA A 81 -16.06 3.11 1.32
CA ALA A 81 -15.79 3.67 0.00
C ALA A 81 -16.98 4.47 -0.53
N ALA A 82 -18.22 4.05 -0.28
CA ALA A 82 -19.42 4.78 -0.69
C ALA A 82 -19.55 6.10 0.08
N ARG A 83 -19.11 6.13 1.34
CA ARG A 83 -19.11 7.33 2.18
C ARG A 83 -18.01 8.33 1.79
N ARG A 84 -16.82 7.85 1.43
CA ARG A 84 -15.64 8.70 1.19
C ARG A 84 -15.29 8.93 -0.29
N GLY A 85 -15.84 8.13 -1.19
CA GLY A 85 -15.54 8.17 -2.62
C GLY A 85 -14.36 7.25 -2.98
N ILE A 86 -14.29 6.90 -4.27
CA ILE A 86 -13.25 6.01 -4.80
C ILE A 86 -11.87 6.70 -4.83
N GLU A 87 -11.84 8.03 -4.95
CA GLU A 87 -10.64 8.85 -4.91
C GLU A 87 -9.94 8.72 -3.56
N HIS A 88 -10.69 8.69 -2.46
CA HIS A 88 -10.14 8.48 -1.13
C HIS A 88 -9.37 7.15 -1.02
N MET A 89 -9.89 6.09 -1.64
CA MET A 89 -9.26 4.77 -1.63
C MET A 89 -7.92 4.79 -2.38
N ILE A 90 -7.84 5.57 -3.46
CA ILE A 90 -6.61 5.77 -4.22
C ILE A 90 -5.58 6.54 -3.39
N GLU A 91 -5.98 7.67 -2.79
CA GLU A 91 -5.12 8.49 -1.93
C GLU A 91 -4.56 7.66 -0.77
N HIS A 92 -5.45 6.96 -0.07
CA HIS A 92 -5.11 6.06 1.02
C HIS A 92 -4.13 4.95 0.59
N GLY A 93 -4.31 4.37 -0.60
CA GLY A 93 -3.39 3.37 -1.15
C GLY A 93 -2.00 3.93 -1.44
N LEU A 94 -1.92 5.16 -1.98
CA LEU A 94 -0.64 5.84 -2.24
C LEU A 94 0.09 6.21 -0.94
N ASP A 95 -0.64 6.65 0.08
CA ASP A 95 -0.06 6.98 1.39
C ASP A 95 0.60 5.75 2.03
N HIS A 96 -0.06 4.59 2.00
CA HIS A 96 0.56 3.35 2.49
C HIS A 96 1.72 2.87 1.64
N ALA A 97 1.64 3.00 0.31
CA ALA A 97 2.78 2.68 -0.56
C ALA A 97 4.01 3.53 -0.24
N ARG A 98 3.80 4.84 0.04
CA ARG A 98 4.87 5.73 0.50
C ARG A 98 5.43 5.29 1.85
N GLY A 99 4.56 4.97 2.82
CA GLY A 99 4.98 4.48 4.13
C GLY A 99 5.85 3.22 4.02
N LEU A 100 5.37 2.22 3.28
CA LEU A 100 6.11 1.00 3.00
C LEU A 100 7.46 1.27 2.33
N TRP A 101 7.52 2.18 1.36
CA TRP A 101 8.78 2.54 0.72
C TRP A 101 9.81 3.12 1.71
N LEU A 102 9.37 3.94 2.66
CA LEU A 102 10.23 4.51 3.69
C LEU A 102 10.72 3.44 4.67
N LEU A 103 9.89 2.46 5.02
CA LEU A 103 10.27 1.34 5.90
C LEU A 103 11.39 0.47 5.31
N ARG A 104 11.51 0.38 3.98
CA ARG A 104 12.62 -0.33 3.32
C ARG A 104 13.99 0.31 3.56
N SER A 105 14.01 1.60 3.87
CA SER A 105 15.23 2.40 4.02
C SER A 105 15.19 3.09 5.38
N PRO A 106 15.52 2.40 6.49
CA PRO A 106 15.45 2.98 7.83
C PRO A 106 16.25 4.29 7.95
N GLU A 107 17.35 4.46 7.20
CA GLU A 107 18.09 5.73 7.13
C GLU A 107 17.28 6.90 6.53
N ARG A 108 16.33 6.63 5.62
CA ARG A 108 15.42 7.63 5.02
C ARG A 108 14.19 7.90 5.88
N ALA A 109 13.71 6.91 6.64
CA ALA A 109 12.60 7.11 7.58
C ALA A 109 12.96 8.12 8.68
N ALA A 110 14.22 8.08 9.16
CA ALA A 110 14.76 9.08 10.09
C ALA A 110 14.83 10.49 9.46
N ALA A 111 15.25 10.61 8.20
CA ALA A 111 15.36 11.88 7.49
C ALA A 111 14.01 12.53 7.14
N ALA A 112 12.96 11.73 6.88
CA ALA A 112 11.62 12.24 6.58
C ALA A 112 10.85 12.73 7.83
N SER A 113 11.28 12.28 9.01
CA SER A 113 10.69 12.64 10.31
C SER A 113 11.39 13.83 10.97
N ASP A 114 12.48 14.31 10.38
CA ASP A 114 13.29 15.42 10.89
C ASP A 114 12.97 16.70 10.09
N PRO A 115 12.24 17.68 10.67
CA PRO A 115 11.81 18.90 9.95
C PRO A 115 12.98 19.84 9.59
N THR A 116 14.21 19.48 9.96
CA THR A 116 15.41 20.31 9.78
C THR A 116 16.42 19.81 8.74
N SER A 117 16.18 18.66 8.09
CA SER A 117 17.11 18.14 7.07
C SER A 117 16.87 18.75 5.67
N PRO A 118 17.88 19.35 5.00
CA PRO A 118 17.76 19.78 3.61
C PRO A 118 17.97 18.56 2.69
N GLY A 119 17.08 18.42 1.70
CA GLY A 119 17.15 17.37 0.68
C GLY A 119 18.24 17.56 -0.37
#